data_AF-A0A9W8ZKN3-F1
#
_entry.id   AF-A0A9W8ZKN3-F1
#
_cell.length_a   1.000
_cell.length_b   1.000
_cell.length_c   1.000
_cell.angle_alpha   90.00
_cell.angle_beta   90.00
_cell.angle_gamma   90.00
#
_symmetry.space_group_name_H-M   'P 1'
#
loop_
_entity.id
_entity.type
_entity.pdbx_description
1 polymer ?
#
loop_
_entity_poly.entity_id
_entity_poly.type
_entity_poly.pdbx_seq_one_letter_code
_entity_poly.pdbx_strand_id
1 'polypeptide(L)'
;MSKHYKGYNLTNLEVQQNYDVGQDYRNIYLTSSSPKRILDISEDQIVNSQIYASAPDQAVLLNTATAFLQGLYPPLENIDQALAAQTLNSNERVIRRLGDYQYLIIQGENDNSPDIIWLKGDEQCPSVTISTIQNKESTDFKQRVEETRAFYESFWDQLSSLRTLADDCESNVAYSTDDLARSIGGQRFAGGILEQLEQIVTTKGKLKFTLLAGSYDTFLEFFGLNNLSAVSGDFRGLPHYASTMAFEVFTRGDVTAFPNVDDLRVRLMFRNGSTKGEASRAYPLFGGQEQSLPYNDFVSKMKEFAINSTEQWCSTCRSDALFCQAYSARDNASKFGRTHSAMLNAIAGVIGALSTLGIIGLGGLLFVLIRRRRSAINAGSAESNVKGSIISQGSSM
;
A
#
# COMPACT_ATOMS: atom_id res chain seq x y z
N MET A 1 -19.42 5.60 5.03
CA MET A 1 -20.21 5.38 6.27
C MET A 1 -19.58 4.37 7.26
N SER A 2 -18.74 3.41 6.85
CA SER A 2 -18.14 2.41 7.75
C SER A 2 -17.11 2.96 8.75
N LYS A 3 -16.39 4.04 8.42
CA LYS A 3 -15.35 4.67 9.27
C LYS A 3 -15.87 5.12 10.65
N HIS A 4 -17.18 5.36 10.80
CA HIS A 4 -17.78 5.86 12.04
C HIS A 4 -18.43 4.79 12.93
N TYR A 5 -18.49 3.53 12.48
CA TYR A 5 -19.11 2.43 13.23
C TYR A 5 -18.10 1.31 13.46
N LYS A 6 -18.04 0.75 14.67
CA LYS A 6 -17.17 -0.40 14.98
C LYS A 6 -17.83 -1.71 14.53
N GLY A 7 -17.03 -2.70 14.14
CA GLY A 7 -17.50 -4.05 13.84
C GLY A 7 -18.17 -4.23 12.47
N TYR A 8 -17.90 -3.32 11.53
CA TYR A 8 -18.33 -3.48 10.14
C TYR A 8 -17.51 -4.60 9.47
N ASN A 9 -18.16 -5.37 8.62
CA ASN A 9 -17.57 -6.47 7.88
C ASN A 9 -17.95 -6.35 6.41
N LEU A 10 -17.11 -6.94 5.56
CA LEU A 10 -17.40 -7.05 4.14
C LEU A 10 -18.65 -7.92 3.95
N THR A 11 -19.66 -7.38 3.28
CA THR A 11 -20.89 -8.08 2.92
C THR A 11 -20.64 -9.05 1.76
N ASN A 12 -21.53 -10.02 1.57
CA ASN A 12 -21.45 -10.94 0.42
C ASN A 12 -21.51 -10.20 -0.93
N LEU A 13 -22.26 -9.09 -0.99
CA LEU A 13 -22.30 -8.25 -2.19
C LEU A 13 -20.94 -7.62 -2.44
N GLU A 14 -20.31 -7.01 -1.43
CA GLU A 14 -18.99 -6.39 -1.57
C GLU A 14 -17.89 -7.42 -1.90
N VAL A 15 -17.99 -8.64 -1.39
CA VAL A 15 -17.10 -9.76 -1.80
C VAL A 15 -17.25 -10.02 -3.31
N GLN A 16 -18.48 -10.14 -3.82
CA GLN A 16 -18.73 -10.36 -5.24
C GLN A 16 -18.22 -9.19 -6.08
N GLN A 17 -18.46 -7.95 -5.64
CA GLN A 17 -18.01 -6.75 -6.33
C GLN A 17 -16.49 -6.73 -6.50
N ASN A 18 -15.73 -7.05 -5.44
CA ASN A 18 -14.27 -7.10 -5.51
C ASN A 18 -13.77 -8.26 -6.36
N TYR A 19 -14.41 -9.43 -6.28
CA TYR A 19 -14.11 -10.58 -7.14
C TYR A 19 -14.30 -10.24 -8.63
N ASP A 20 -15.43 -9.62 -8.98
CA ASP A 20 -15.73 -9.24 -10.36
C ASP A 20 -14.73 -8.20 -10.89
N VAL A 21 -14.36 -7.21 -10.07
CA VAL A 21 -13.30 -6.26 -10.43
C VAL A 21 -11.96 -6.97 -10.61
N GLY A 22 -11.62 -7.94 -9.75
CA GLY A 22 -10.43 -8.78 -9.92
C GLY A 22 -10.41 -9.53 -11.26
N GLN A 23 -11.55 -10.07 -11.68
CA GLN A 23 -11.71 -10.73 -12.98
C GLN A 23 -11.56 -9.76 -14.15
N ASP A 24 -12.08 -8.54 -14.02
CA ASP A 24 -11.87 -7.50 -15.04
C ASP A 24 -10.37 -7.18 -15.19
N TYR A 25 -9.63 -7.09 -14.09
CA TYR A 25 -8.18 -6.89 -14.12
C TYR A 25 -7.43 -8.09 -14.72
N ARG A 26 -7.86 -9.33 -14.44
CA ARG A 26 -7.34 -10.53 -15.10
C ARG A 26 -7.49 -10.43 -16.63
N ASN A 27 -8.70 -10.10 -17.09
CA ASN A 27 -8.99 -9.97 -18.52
C ASN A 27 -8.18 -8.87 -19.19
N ILE A 28 -7.89 -7.78 -18.48
CA ILE A 28 -7.11 -6.66 -19.01
C ILE A 28 -5.61 -6.99 -19.03
N TYR A 29 -5.06 -7.57 -17.96
CA TYR A 29 -3.61 -7.58 -17.74
C TYR A 29 -2.94 -8.96 -17.80
N LEU A 30 -3.68 -10.06 -17.62
CA LEU A 30 -3.09 -11.41 -17.56
C LEU A 30 -3.34 -12.19 -18.85
N THR A 31 -4.56 -12.10 -19.37
CA THR A 31 -5.02 -12.94 -20.50
C THR A 31 -4.22 -12.68 -21.78
N SER A 32 -3.75 -13.76 -22.42
CA SER A 32 -2.95 -13.73 -23.65
C SER A 32 -3.61 -13.02 -24.84
N SER A 33 -4.94 -13.01 -24.89
CA SER A 33 -5.71 -12.29 -25.92
C SER A 33 -5.80 -10.79 -25.69
N SER A 34 -5.39 -10.29 -24.52
CA SER A 34 -5.50 -8.86 -24.20
C SER A 34 -4.36 -8.07 -24.84
N PRO A 35 -4.65 -6.95 -25.53
CA PRO A 35 -3.61 -6.03 -26.01
C PRO A 35 -2.90 -5.30 -24.88
N LYS A 36 -3.43 -5.35 -23.65
CA LYS A 36 -2.85 -4.75 -22.44
C LYS A 36 -2.16 -5.78 -21.54
N ARG A 37 -1.97 -7.02 -22.02
CA ARG A 37 -1.29 -8.05 -21.24
C ARG A 37 0.07 -7.56 -20.77
N ILE A 38 0.36 -7.77 -19.49
CA ILE A 38 1.66 -7.48 -18.90
C ILE A 38 2.66 -8.49 -19.48
N LEU A 39 3.74 -7.98 -20.06
CA LEU A 39 4.81 -8.81 -20.64
C LEU A 39 5.31 -9.84 -19.62
N ASP A 40 5.39 -11.10 -20.04
CA ASP A 40 5.85 -12.27 -19.26
C ASP A 40 5.12 -12.55 -17.94
N ILE A 41 3.93 -11.96 -17.70
CA ILE A 41 3.13 -12.36 -16.55
C ILE A 41 2.58 -13.77 -16.75
N SER A 42 2.62 -14.57 -15.68
CA SER A 42 1.95 -15.86 -15.65
C SER A 42 0.44 -15.65 -15.75
N GLU A 43 -0.20 -16.26 -16.74
CA GLU A 43 -1.61 -16.04 -17.01
C GLU A 43 -2.50 -16.73 -15.97
N ASP A 44 -2.26 -18.01 -15.71
CA ASP A 44 -3.14 -18.83 -14.87
C ASP A 44 -2.57 -19.14 -13.50
N GLN A 45 -1.28 -19.47 -13.41
CA GLN A 45 -0.65 -19.89 -12.16
C GLN A 45 0.00 -18.71 -11.44
N ILE A 46 -0.21 -18.58 -10.13
CA ILE A 46 0.49 -17.57 -9.32
C ILE A 46 2.00 -17.81 -9.31
N VAL A 47 2.75 -16.75 -9.63
CA VAL A 47 4.19 -16.67 -9.39
C VAL A 47 4.44 -15.59 -8.34
N ASN A 48 4.82 -16.00 -7.11
CA ASN A 48 4.95 -15.09 -5.96
C ASN A 48 5.92 -13.92 -6.18
N SER A 49 6.91 -14.06 -7.06
CA SER A 49 7.82 -12.94 -7.37
C SER A 49 7.20 -11.89 -8.29
N GLN A 50 6.11 -12.21 -9.00
CA GLN A 50 5.46 -11.33 -9.96
C GLN A 50 4.36 -10.48 -9.32
N ILE A 51 3.81 -10.90 -8.18
CA ILE A 51 2.67 -10.24 -7.54
C ILE A 51 3.03 -9.84 -6.10
N TYR A 52 2.74 -8.59 -5.76
CA TYR A 52 2.79 -8.10 -4.39
C TYR A 52 1.39 -7.61 -3.99
N ALA A 53 0.97 -7.89 -2.76
CA ALA A 53 -0.30 -7.42 -2.22
C ALA A 53 -0.13 -6.97 -0.77
N SER A 54 -0.71 -5.82 -0.42
CA SER A 54 -0.71 -5.31 0.94
C SER A 54 -2.03 -4.61 1.28
N ALA A 55 -2.39 -4.66 2.55
CA ALA A 55 -3.56 -4.01 3.13
C ALA A 55 -3.29 -3.69 4.61
N PRO A 56 -3.91 -2.65 5.19
CA PRO A 56 -3.97 -2.49 6.64
C PRO A 56 -4.50 -3.76 7.31
N ASP A 57 -4.04 -4.05 8.54
CA ASP A 57 -4.45 -5.19 9.37
C ASP A 57 -5.88 -5.00 9.92
N GLN A 58 -6.81 -4.85 9.00
CA GLN A 58 -8.23 -4.64 9.22
C GLN A 58 -8.98 -5.67 8.39
N ALA A 59 -9.81 -6.48 9.05
CA ALA A 59 -10.49 -7.61 8.42
C ALA A 59 -11.21 -7.25 7.12
N VAL A 60 -11.87 -6.08 7.07
CA VAL A 60 -12.54 -5.58 5.88
C VAL A 60 -11.58 -5.37 4.69
N LEU A 61 -10.38 -4.83 4.91
CA LEU A 61 -9.42 -4.51 3.85
C LEU A 61 -8.64 -5.75 3.41
N LEU A 62 -8.25 -6.61 4.36
CA LEU A 62 -7.66 -7.92 4.06
C LEU A 62 -8.63 -8.81 3.27
N ASN A 63 -9.90 -8.85 3.65
CA ASN A 63 -10.92 -9.63 2.92
C ASN A 63 -11.24 -9.01 1.55
N THR A 64 -11.19 -7.67 1.43
CA THR A 64 -11.33 -6.96 0.14
C THR A 64 -10.22 -7.35 -0.82
N ALA A 65 -8.96 -7.28 -0.35
CA ALA A 65 -7.80 -7.70 -1.13
C ALA A 65 -7.89 -9.19 -1.50
N THR A 66 -8.30 -10.03 -0.56
CA THR A 66 -8.51 -11.47 -0.81
C THR A 66 -9.53 -11.69 -1.92
N ALA A 67 -10.73 -11.11 -1.83
CA ALA A 67 -11.77 -11.27 -2.84
C ALA A 67 -11.31 -10.80 -4.24
N PHE A 68 -10.62 -9.67 -4.32
CA PHE A 68 -10.03 -9.19 -5.58
C PHE A 68 -9.03 -10.20 -6.15
N LEU A 69 -8.12 -10.72 -5.33
CA LEU A 69 -7.09 -11.67 -5.78
C LEU A 69 -7.67 -13.02 -6.21
N GLN A 70 -8.79 -13.43 -5.61
CA GLN A 70 -9.55 -14.60 -6.05
C GLN A 70 -10.14 -14.41 -7.46
N GLY A 71 -10.52 -13.18 -7.82
CA GLY A 71 -10.91 -12.85 -9.18
C GLY A 71 -9.72 -12.78 -10.12
N LEU A 72 -8.58 -12.23 -9.67
CA LEU A 72 -7.38 -12.07 -10.48
C LEU A 72 -6.73 -13.42 -10.86
N TYR A 73 -6.62 -14.33 -9.89
CA TYR A 73 -6.11 -15.69 -10.04
C TYR A 73 -7.13 -16.69 -9.49
N PRO A 74 -8.12 -17.09 -10.30
CA PRO A 74 -9.17 -17.99 -9.84
C PRO A 74 -8.64 -19.41 -9.61
N PRO A 75 -9.44 -20.29 -8.96
CA PRO A 75 -9.09 -21.70 -8.80
C PRO A 75 -8.85 -22.38 -10.16
N LEU A 76 -7.80 -23.22 -10.23
CA LEU A 76 -7.31 -23.77 -11.50
C LEU A 76 -8.17 -24.91 -12.06
N GLU A 77 -9.01 -25.55 -11.25
CA GLU A 77 -9.80 -26.73 -11.67
C GLU A 77 -10.60 -26.49 -12.96
N ASN A 78 -11.15 -25.29 -13.13
CA ASN A 78 -11.96 -24.93 -14.30
C ASN A 78 -11.18 -24.17 -15.38
N ILE A 79 -9.88 -23.94 -15.18
CA ILE A 79 -9.02 -23.17 -16.09
C ILE A 79 -8.04 -24.13 -16.78
N ASP A 80 -7.28 -24.89 -15.98
CA ASP A 80 -6.28 -25.84 -16.46
C ASP A 80 -6.16 -27.01 -15.47
N GLN A 81 -6.77 -28.15 -15.83
CA GLN A 81 -6.73 -29.38 -15.04
C GLN A 81 -5.34 -30.00 -14.92
N ALA A 82 -4.41 -29.68 -15.83
CA ALA A 82 -3.04 -30.14 -15.76
C ALA A 82 -2.27 -29.35 -14.68
N LEU A 83 -2.47 -28.03 -14.61
CA LEU A 83 -1.91 -27.19 -13.55
C LEU A 83 -2.57 -27.42 -12.19
N ALA A 84 -3.87 -27.77 -12.17
CA ALA A 84 -4.65 -27.96 -10.95
C ALA A 84 -4.26 -29.21 -10.13
N ALA A 85 -3.52 -30.16 -10.72
CA ALA A 85 -3.22 -31.43 -10.06
C ALA A 85 -1.73 -31.67 -9.90
N GLN A 86 -1.33 -32.00 -8.67
CA GLN A 86 -0.01 -32.55 -8.40
C GLN A 86 -0.04 -34.07 -8.61
N THR A 87 0.90 -34.60 -9.39
CA THR A 87 1.08 -36.05 -9.50
C THR A 87 2.10 -36.50 -8.46
N LEU A 88 1.70 -37.40 -7.58
CA LEU A 88 2.55 -37.97 -6.55
C LEU A 88 3.46 -39.05 -7.13
N ASN A 89 4.50 -39.45 -6.39
CA ASN A 89 5.38 -40.57 -6.75
C ASN A 89 4.62 -41.90 -6.90
N SER A 90 3.42 -42.01 -6.32
CA SER A 90 2.48 -43.14 -6.48
C SER A 90 1.71 -43.12 -7.81
N ASN A 91 1.94 -42.14 -8.69
CA ASN A 91 1.14 -41.81 -9.87
C ASN A 91 -0.31 -41.38 -9.58
N GLU A 92 -0.63 -41.08 -8.32
CA GLU A 92 -1.92 -40.51 -7.93
C GLU A 92 -1.96 -39.01 -8.22
N ARG A 93 -3.09 -38.53 -8.76
CA ARG A 93 -3.33 -37.11 -8.99
C ARG A 93 -4.10 -36.52 -7.81
N VAL A 94 -3.52 -35.50 -7.18
CA VAL A 94 -4.12 -34.78 -6.06
C VAL A 94 -4.36 -33.34 -6.46
N ILE A 95 -5.60 -32.89 -6.33
CA ILE A 95 -6.02 -31.49 -6.55
C ILE A 95 -6.16 -30.84 -5.17
N ARG A 96 -5.72 -29.59 -5.00
CA ARG A 96 -5.97 -28.89 -3.73
C ARG A 96 -7.47 -28.68 -3.52
N ARG A 97 -7.88 -28.56 -2.26
CA ARG A 97 -9.29 -28.27 -1.91
C ARG A 97 -9.74 -26.94 -2.53
N LEU A 98 -11.05 -26.74 -2.60
CA LEU A 98 -11.69 -25.55 -3.18
C LEU A 98 -11.36 -25.36 -4.68
N GLY A 99 -11.31 -26.45 -5.44
CA GLY A 99 -11.09 -26.43 -6.90
C GLY A 99 -9.68 -25.99 -7.32
N ASP A 100 -8.66 -26.41 -6.58
CA ASP A 100 -7.29 -25.92 -6.68
C ASP A 100 -7.16 -24.41 -6.48
N TYR A 101 -7.70 -23.94 -5.34
CA TYR A 101 -7.54 -22.57 -4.91
C TYR A 101 -6.06 -22.17 -4.79
N GLN A 102 -5.72 -21.02 -5.38
CA GLN A 102 -4.36 -20.51 -5.38
C GLN A 102 -4.15 -19.52 -4.22
N TYR A 103 -3.15 -19.80 -3.37
CA TYR A 103 -2.86 -18.98 -2.20
C TYR A 103 -1.88 -17.85 -2.55
N LEU A 104 -2.36 -16.61 -2.55
CA LEU A 104 -1.53 -15.42 -2.62
C LEU A 104 -1.27 -14.85 -1.22
N ILE A 105 -0.05 -14.34 -0.99
CA ILE A 105 0.32 -13.73 0.29
C ILE A 105 -0.07 -12.25 0.26
N ILE A 106 -0.89 -11.83 1.24
CA ILE A 106 -1.22 -10.44 1.50
C ILE A 106 -0.43 -10.00 2.73
N GLN A 107 0.34 -8.93 2.62
CA GLN A 107 1.00 -8.32 3.77
C GLN A 107 -0.03 -7.51 4.55
N GLY A 108 -0.29 -7.91 5.80
CA GLY A 108 -1.15 -7.17 6.72
C GLY A 108 -0.30 -6.17 7.49
N GLU A 109 -0.53 -4.88 7.26
CA GLU A 109 0.22 -3.82 7.92
C GLU A 109 -0.45 -3.41 9.22
N ASN A 110 0.25 -3.62 10.35
CA ASN A 110 -0.24 -3.23 11.67
C ASN A 110 -0.12 -1.71 11.86
N ASP A 111 -1.02 -1.11 12.65
CA ASP A 111 -1.02 0.32 13.02
C ASP A 111 0.31 0.84 13.61
N ASN A 112 1.19 -0.03 14.10
CA ASN A 112 2.52 0.33 14.64
C ASN A 112 3.68 0.06 13.66
N SER A 113 3.39 -0.39 12.44
CA SER A 113 4.38 -0.61 11.39
C SER A 113 4.71 0.71 10.70
N PRO A 114 5.98 1.01 10.38
CA PRO A 114 6.31 2.14 9.52
C PRO A 114 5.77 2.01 8.09
N ASP A 115 5.24 0.84 7.72
CA ASP A 115 4.66 0.57 6.40
C ASP A 115 3.14 0.83 6.35
N ILE A 116 2.45 0.94 7.49
CA ILE A 116 1.01 1.26 7.51
C ILE A 116 0.71 2.64 6.92
N ILE A 117 1.63 3.58 7.09
CA ILE A 117 1.46 4.96 6.62
C ILE A 117 1.42 5.04 5.10
N TRP A 118 1.88 4.02 4.36
CA TRP A 118 1.71 3.94 2.89
C TRP A 118 0.24 3.73 2.49
N LEU A 119 -0.53 3.08 3.35
CA LEU A 119 -1.92 2.67 3.10
C LEU A 119 -2.91 3.59 3.83
N LYS A 120 -2.52 4.10 5.00
CA LYS A 120 -3.32 4.94 5.91
C LYS A 120 -2.46 6.00 6.61
N GLY A 121 -1.91 6.93 5.83
CA GLY A 121 -1.00 7.96 6.34
C GLY A 121 -1.64 9.03 7.24
N ASP A 122 -2.98 9.10 7.29
CA ASP A 122 -3.75 10.02 8.13
C ASP A 122 -3.91 9.51 9.58
N GLU A 123 -3.91 8.20 9.77
CA GLU A 123 -3.98 7.59 11.11
C GLU A 123 -2.69 7.86 11.90
N GLN A 124 -2.83 8.14 13.21
CA GLN A 124 -1.72 8.54 14.09
C GLN A 124 -0.97 9.82 13.66
N CYS A 125 -1.63 10.72 12.91
CA CYS A 125 -1.09 12.02 12.53
C CYS A 125 -1.78 13.18 13.29
N PRO A 126 -1.21 13.67 14.41
CA PRO A 126 -1.74 14.82 15.15
C PRO A 126 -1.95 16.08 14.29
N SER A 127 -1.03 16.37 13.37
CA SER A 127 -1.14 17.52 12.46
C SER A 127 -2.43 17.51 11.63
N VAL A 128 -2.83 16.36 11.08
CA VAL A 128 -4.12 16.20 10.35
C VAL A 128 -5.30 16.49 11.27
N THR A 129 -5.25 15.98 12.50
CA THR A 129 -6.33 16.17 13.47
C THR A 129 -6.52 17.65 13.79
N ILE A 130 -5.42 18.36 14.05
CA ILE A 130 -5.42 19.81 14.33
C ILE A 130 -5.92 20.59 13.12
N SER A 131 -5.38 20.30 11.93
CA SER A 131 -5.78 20.96 10.69
C SER A 131 -7.27 20.76 10.38
N THR A 132 -7.78 19.53 10.57
CA THR A 132 -9.21 19.23 10.37
C THR A 132 -10.10 20.05 11.30
N ILE A 133 -9.71 20.20 12.58
CA ILE A 133 -10.44 21.05 13.54
C ILE A 133 -10.40 22.52 13.09
N GLN A 134 -9.23 23.03 12.70
CA GLN A 134 -9.08 24.41 12.23
C GLN A 134 -9.91 24.69 10.97
N ASN A 135 -9.93 23.74 10.02
CA ASN A 135 -10.74 23.86 8.82
C ASN A 135 -12.24 23.91 9.13
N LYS A 136 -12.73 23.11 10.07
CA LYS A 136 -14.14 23.16 10.50
C LYS A 136 -14.51 24.51 11.13
N GLU A 137 -13.53 25.21 11.69
CA GLU A 137 -13.69 26.56 12.22
C GLU A 137 -13.55 27.68 11.18
N SER A 138 -13.07 27.37 9.96
CA SER A 138 -12.84 28.34 8.89
C SER A 138 -14.14 28.92 8.33
N THR A 139 -14.03 30.14 7.77
CA THR A 139 -15.17 30.84 7.14
C THR A 139 -15.70 30.06 5.94
N ASP A 140 -14.82 29.53 5.09
CA ASP A 140 -15.21 28.79 3.89
C ASP A 140 -16.00 27.53 4.23
N PHE A 141 -15.57 26.78 5.25
CA PHE A 141 -16.30 25.60 5.70
C PHE A 141 -17.65 25.99 6.32
N LYS A 142 -17.67 26.97 7.23
CA LYS A 142 -18.92 27.43 7.88
C LYS A 142 -19.91 28.01 6.88
N GLN A 143 -19.44 28.78 5.91
CA GLN A 143 -20.26 29.35 4.85
C GLN A 143 -20.84 28.25 3.97
N ARG A 144 -20.02 27.29 3.51
CA ARG A 144 -20.51 26.13 2.76
C ARG A 144 -21.56 25.36 3.54
N VAL A 145 -21.36 25.13 4.85
CA VAL A 145 -22.33 24.43 5.71
C VAL A 145 -23.64 25.23 5.84
N GLU A 146 -23.57 26.54 6.04
CA GLU A 146 -24.77 27.38 6.18
C GLU A 146 -25.56 27.49 4.88
N GLU A 147 -24.87 27.74 3.77
CA GLU A 147 -25.47 27.85 2.42
C GLU A 147 -26.18 26.57 2.00
N THR A 148 -25.71 25.42 2.49
CA THR A 148 -26.25 24.11 2.14
C THR A 148 -27.22 23.56 3.18
N ARG A 149 -27.35 24.17 4.37
CA ARG A 149 -28.14 23.63 5.49
C ARG A 149 -29.61 23.39 5.14
N ALA A 150 -30.31 24.42 4.67
CA ALA A 150 -31.74 24.33 4.37
C ALA A 150 -32.03 23.31 3.26
N PHE A 151 -31.10 23.17 2.31
CA PHE A 151 -31.13 22.12 1.31
C PHE A 151 -30.98 20.74 1.98
N TYR A 152 -29.92 20.49 2.75
CA TYR A 152 -29.71 19.21 3.45
C TYR A 152 -30.88 18.79 4.34
N GLU A 153 -31.46 19.73 5.11
CA GLU A 153 -32.63 19.46 5.97
C GLU A 153 -33.85 18.99 5.16
N SER A 154 -34.02 19.46 3.92
CA SER A 154 -35.15 19.09 3.05
C SER A 154 -35.06 17.70 2.41
N PHE A 155 -33.88 17.05 2.43
CA PHE A 155 -33.63 15.78 1.72
C PHE A 155 -33.43 14.58 2.64
N TRP A 156 -33.73 14.71 3.95
CA TRP A 156 -33.59 13.61 4.91
C TRP A 156 -34.33 12.33 4.47
N ASP A 157 -35.42 12.48 3.72
CA ASP A 157 -36.18 11.37 3.13
C ASP A 157 -35.87 11.09 1.64
N GLN A 158 -35.02 11.89 0.96
CA GLN A 158 -34.71 11.77 -0.47
C GLN A 158 -33.20 11.88 -0.78
N LEU A 159 -32.53 10.73 -0.69
CA LEU A 159 -31.09 10.53 -0.52
C LEU A 159 -30.21 10.54 -1.80
N SER A 160 -30.51 11.32 -2.83
CA SER A 160 -29.59 11.46 -3.99
C SER A 160 -28.81 12.78 -3.97
N SER A 161 -29.47 13.90 -3.67
CA SER A 161 -28.83 15.23 -3.62
C SER A 161 -27.97 15.47 -2.38
N LEU A 162 -28.29 14.81 -1.25
CA LEU A 162 -27.45 14.80 -0.03
C LEU A 162 -26.06 14.23 -0.31
N ARG A 163 -25.97 13.26 -1.22
CA ARG A 163 -24.73 12.57 -1.54
C ARG A 163 -23.75 13.51 -2.21
N THR A 164 -24.16 14.27 -3.23
CA THR A 164 -23.26 15.20 -3.94
C THR A 164 -22.64 16.23 -2.99
N LEU A 165 -23.43 16.80 -2.10
CA LEU A 165 -22.91 17.80 -1.18
C LEU A 165 -22.08 17.18 -0.03
N ALA A 166 -22.46 16.00 0.47
CA ALA A 166 -21.65 15.26 1.43
C ALA A 166 -20.30 14.88 0.82
N ASP A 167 -20.29 14.47 -0.45
CA ASP A 167 -19.09 14.16 -1.21
C ASP A 167 -18.21 15.41 -1.37
N ASP A 168 -18.79 16.56 -1.72
CA ASP A 168 -18.07 17.84 -1.77
C ASP A 168 -17.49 18.22 -0.39
N CYS A 169 -18.21 17.94 0.69
CA CYS A 169 -17.72 18.19 2.06
C CYS A 169 -16.53 17.30 2.39
N GLU A 170 -16.63 15.99 2.14
CA GLU A 170 -15.53 15.03 2.38
C GLU A 170 -14.30 15.35 1.52
N SER A 171 -14.51 15.71 0.24
CA SER A 171 -13.44 16.16 -0.65
C SER A 171 -12.75 17.42 -0.13
N ASN A 172 -13.55 18.41 0.32
CA ASN A 172 -13.02 19.62 0.94
C ASN A 172 -12.35 19.36 2.28
N VAL A 173 -12.68 18.27 3.00
CA VAL A 173 -11.98 17.84 4.22
C VAL A 173 -10.62 17.21 3.88
N ALA A 174 -10.58 16.38 2.84
CA ALA A 174 -9.42 15.61 2.42
C ALA A 174 -8.28 16.47 1.85
N TYR A 175 -8.57 17.57 1.14
CA TYR A 175 -7.53 18.35 0.45
C TYR A 175 -7.80 19.86 0.46
N SER A 176 -6.72 20.63 0.59
CA SER A 176 -6.68 22.08 0.33
C SER A 176 -5.31 22.48 -0.21
N THR A 177 -5.27 23.41 -1.15
CA THR A 177 -4.04 24.00 -1.67
C THR A 177 -3.25 24.77 -0.62
N ASP A 178 -3.94 25.31 0.39
CA ASP A 178 -3.34 26.13 1.44
C ASP A 178 -2.81 25.30 2.62
N ASP A 179 -3.20 24.03 2.70
CA ASP A 179 -2.79 23.11 3.77
C ASP A 179 -2.67 21.67 3.28
N LEU A 180 -1.50 21.36 2.74
CA LEU A 180 -1.17 20.01 2.26
C LEU A 180 -1.14 18.98 3.40
N ALA A 181 -0.97 19.37 4.67
CA ALA A 181 -0.90 18.41 5.78
C ALA A 181 -2.19 17.57 5.91
N ARG A 182 -3.30 18.07 5.37
CA ARG A 182 -4.60 17.39 5.32
C ARG A 182 -4.61 16.15 4.44
N SER A 183 -3.76 16.13 3.42
CA SER A 183 -3.70 15.07 2.42
C SER A 183 -2.51 14.15 2.64
N ILE A 184 -2.09 13.98 3.89
CA ILE A 184 -0.89 13.21 4.22
C ILE A 184 -1.02 11.73 3.83
N GLY A 185 -2.23 11.16 3.86
CA GLY A 185 -2.52 9.83 3.36
C GLY A 185 -2.29 9.73 1.86
N GLY A 186 -2.77 10.71 1.09
CA GLY A 186 -2.52 10.87 -0.34
C GLY A 186 -1.04 11.11 -0.67
N GLN A 187 -0.33 11.90 0.15
CA GLN A 187 1.11 12.14 -0.01
C GLN A 187 1.93 10.88 0.25
N ARG A 188 1.56 10.07 1.25
CA ARG A 188 2.22 8.78 1.51
C ARG A 188 1.86 7.75 0.46
N PHE A 189 0.61 7.68 0.03
CA PHE A 189 0.20 6.82 -1.06
C PHE A 189 0.97 7.14 -2.35
N ALA A 190 1.17 8.43 -2.66
CA ALA A 190 2.03 8.87 -3.75
C ALA A 190 3.48 8.39 -3.60
N GLY A 191 4.03 8.41 -2.38
CA GLY A 191 5.32 7.81 -2.06
C GLY A 191 5.36 6.30 -2.30
N GLY A 192 4.31 5.58 -1.90
CA GLY A 192 4.17 4.14 -2.14
C GLY A 192 4.07 3.81 -3.63
N ILE A 193 3.36 4.62 -4.43
CA ILE A 193 3.34 4.47 -5.89
C ILE A 193 4.77 4.60 -6.46
N LEU A 194 5.51 5.63 -6.05
CA LEU A 194 6.89 5.82 -6.51
C LEU A 194 7.77 4.62 -6.16
N GLU A 195 7.68 4.10 -4.94
CA GLU A 195 8.44 2.93 -4.51
C GLU A 195 8.10 1.69 -5.35
N GLN A 196 6.82 1.38 -5.53
CA GLN A 196 6.42 0.19 -6.30
C GLN A 196 6.79 0.30 -7.78
N LEU A 197 6.67 1.48 -8.38
CA LEU A 197 7.09 1.69 -9.77
C LEU A 197 8.62 1.62 -9.92
N GLU A 198 9.38 2.15 -8.95
CA GLU A 198 10.83 2.00 -8.90
C GLU A 198 11.24 0.52 -8.80
N GLN A 199 10.55 -0.28 -7.97
CA GLN A 199 10.79 -1.73 -7.89
C GLN A 199 10.54 -2.43 -9.23
N ILE A 200 9.45 -2.11 -9.93
CA ILE A 200 9.15 -2.67 -11.26
C ILE A 200 10.29 -2.33 -12.25
N VAL A 201 10.73 -1.07 -12.30
CA VAL A 201 11.76 -0.61 -13.24
C VAL A 201 13.14 -1.19 -12.91
N THR A 202 13.56 -1.12 -11.65
CA THR A 202 14.89 -1.58 -11.22
C THR A 202 15.04 -3.10 -11.30
N THR A 203 13.97 -3.85 -11.05
CA THR A 203 13.97 -5.31 -11.20
C THR A 203 13.67 -5.79 -12.62
N LYS A 204 13.54 -4.86 -13.59
CA LYS A 204 13.21 -5.14 -14.99
C LYS A 204 11.95 -6.02 -15.13
N GLY A 205 10.92 -5.70 -14.36
CA GLY A 205 9.63 -6.37 -14.41
C GLY A 205 9.62 -7.77 -13.78
N LYS A 206 10.51 -8.04 -12.81
CA LYS A 206 10.39 -9.24 -11.96
C LYS A 206 9.11 -9.16 -11.13
N LEU A 207 8.91 -8.03 -10.44
CA LEU A 207 7.60 -7.61 -9.94
C LEU A 207 6.80 -7.05 -11.11
N LYS A 208 5.56 -7.50 -11.26
CA LYS A 208 4.69 -7.18 -12.42
C LYS A 208 3.38 -6.53 -12.01
N PHE A 209 2.84 -6.91 -10.86
CA PHE A 209 1.56 -6.40 -10.36
C PHE A 209 1.66 -6.11 -8.86
N THR A 210 1.15 -4.96 -8.44
CA THR A 210 1.00 -4.60 -7.04
C THR A 210 -0.46 -4.27 -6.75
N LEU A 211 -1.03 -4.92 -5.73
CA LEU A 211 -2.33 -4.58 -5.15
C LEU A 211 -2.13 -3.89 -3.80
N LEU A 212 -2.68 -2.68 -3.66
CA LEU A 212 -2.77 -1.99 -2.38
C LEU A 212 -4.26 -1.78 -2.06
N ALA A 213 -4.75 -2.38 -0.99
CA ALA A 213 -6.12 -2.16 -0.53
C ALA A 213 -6.14 -1.06 0.53
N GLY A 214 -6.90 0.00 0.30
CA GLY A 214 -7.00 1.18 1.17
C GLY A 214 -8.44 1.66 1.34
N SER A 215 -8.60 2.86 1.90
CA SER A 215 -9.91 3.51 2.07
C SER A 215 -10.17 4.57 1.00
N TYR A 216 -11.42 5.04 0.92
CA TYR A 216 -11.82 6.10 0.01
C TYR A 216 -11.13 7.45 0.32
N ASP A 217 -10.68 7.68 1.57
CA ASP A 217 -9.99 8.91 1.97
C ASP A 217 -8.72 9.09 1.13
N THR A 218 -7.94 8.01 0.95
CA THR A 218 -6.73 8.01 0.11
C THR A 218 -7.03 8.41 -1.33
N PHE A 219 -8.17 8.00 -1.88
CA PHE A 219 -8.59 8.43 -3.22
C PHE A 219 -8.84 9.93 -3.25
N LEU A 220 -9.66 10.46 -2.33
CA LEU A 220 -10.00 11.89 -2.29
C LEU A 220 -8.76 12.77 -2.12
N GLU A 221 -7.88 12.41 -1.20
CA GLU A 221 -6.62 13.11 -0.96
C GLU A 221 -5.73 13.08 -2.22
N PHE A 222 -5.60 11.91 -2.87
CA PHE A 222 -4.81 11.77 -4.09
C PHE A 222 -5.41 12.53 -5.28
N PHE A 223 -6.75 12.56 -5.40
CA PHE A 223 -7.45 13.33 -6.43
C PHE A 223 -7.18 14.83 -6.29
N GLY A 224 -7.21 15.34 -5.06
CA GLY A 224 -6.86 16.73 -4.75
C GLY A 224 -5.41 17.05 -5.10
N LEU A 225 -4.46 16.24 -4.62
CA LEU A 225 -3.02 16.41 -4.88
C LEU A 225 -2.68 16.40 -6.38
N ASN A 226 -3.41 15.63 -7.18
CA ASN A 226 -3.22 15.54 -8.64
C ASN A 226 -4.12 16.49 -9.43
N ASN A 227 -4.89 17.35 -8.76
CA ASN A 227 -5.82 18.29 -9.37
C ASN A 227 -6.78 17.62 -10.38
N LEU A 228 -7.28 16.43 -10.05
CA LEU A 228 -8.17 15.66 -10.94
C LEU A 228 -9.59 16.24 -11.01
N SER A 229 -10.00 16.99 -9.97
CA SER A 229 -11.29 17.69 -9.94
C SER A 229 -11.41 18.82 -10.98
N ALA A 230 -10.28 19.28 -11.54
CA ALA A 230 -10.26 20.17 -12.70
C ALA A 230 -10.40 19.42 -14.04
N VAL A 231 -10.13 18.11 -14.05
CA VAL A 231 -10.18 17.25 -15.24
C VAL A 231 -11.58 16.65 -15.45
N SER A 232 -12.22 16.20 -14.37
CA SER A 232 -13.62 15.72 -14.39
C SER A 232 -14.32 16.03 -13.08
N GLY A 233 -15.63 16.31 -13.15
CA GLY A 233 -16.50 16.43 -11.97
C GLY A 233 -16.59 15.14 -11.15
N ASP A 234 -16.30 13.99 -11.75
CA ASP A 234 -16.33 12.68 -11.10
C ASP A 234 -15.35 12.58 -9.91
N PHE A 235 -14.30 13.39 -9.89
CA PHE A 235 -13.28 13.39 -8.82
C PHE A 235 -13.63 14.29 -7.62
N ARG A 236 -14.87 14.79 -7.57
CA ARG A 236 -15.43 15.46 -6.39
C ARG A 236 -16.29 14.52 -5.54
N GLY A 237 -16.77 13.44 -6.15
CA GLY A 237 -17.62 12.41 -5.55
C GLY A 237 -16.86 11.48 -4.61
N LEU A 238 -17.55 10.90 -3.62
CA LEU A 238 -17.04 9.75 -2.89
C LEU A 238 -16.92 8.57 -3.86
N PRO A 239 -15.74 7.91 -3.94
CA PRO A 239 -15.61 6.68 -4.71
C PRO A 239 -16.67 5.65 -4.31
N HIS A 240 -17.26 4.99 -5.31
CA HIS A 240 -18.12 3.84 -5.06
C HIS A 240 -17.33 2.69 -4.45
N TYR A 241 -18.02 1.77 -3.76
CA TYR A 241 -17.38 0.53 -3.29
C TYR A 241 -16.73 -0.23 -4.45
N ALA A 242 -15.56 -0.84 -4.18
CA ALA A 242 -14.72 -1.51 -5.17
C ALA A 242 -14.21 -0.60 -6.32
N SER A 243 -14.13 0.72 -6.09
CA SER A 243 -13.39 1.62 -6.96
C SER A 243 -11.90 1.29 -6.98
N THR A 244 -11.25 1.50 -8.13
CA THR A 244 -9.83 1.21 -8.31
C THR A 244 -9.13 2.34 -9.06
N MET A 245 -7.91 2.65 -8.62
CA MET A 245 -6.91 3.38 -9.40
C MET A 245 -5.82 2.40 -9.82
N ALA A 246 -5.44 2.41 -11.09
CA ALA A 246 -4.29 1.65 -11.57
C ALA A 246 -3.27 2.59 -12.22
N PHE A 247 -2.01 2.46 -11.81
CA PHE A 247 -0.88 3.15 -12.41
C PHE A 247 -0.18 2.18 -13.35
N GLU A 248 -0.40 2.35 -14.64
CA GLU A 248 0.20 1.49 -15.65
C GLU A 248 1.56 2.06 -16.06
N VAL A 249 2.63 1.27 -15.94
CA VAL A 249 3.94 1.54 -16.57
C VAL A 249 3.99 0.76 -17.87
N PHE A 250 4.15 1.46 -19.00
CA PHE A 250 4.07 0.86 -20.32
C PHE A 250 5.01 1.55 -21.30
N THR A 251 5.29 0.91 -22.43
CA THR A 251 5.91 1.54 -23.60
C THR A 251 4.94 1.48 -24.79
N ARG A 252 5.16 2.32 -25.81
CA ARG A 252 4.36 2.33 -27.04
C ARG A 252 4.88 1.35 -28.09
N GLY A 253 6.15 0.93 -27.98
CA GLY A 253 6.75 -0.03 -28.91
C GLY A 253 6.38 -1.47 -28.54
N ASP A 254 6.32 -2.34 -29.54
CA ASP A 254 6.27 -3.78 -29.31
C ASP A 254 7.62 -4.24 -28.78
N VAL A 255 7.63 -4.83 -27.58
CA VAL A 255 8.85 -5.24 -26.89
C VAL A 255 8.76 -6.69 -26.43
N THR A 256 9.86 -7.42 -26.55
CA THR A 256 10.03 -8.79 -26.07
C THR A 256 10.87 -8.87 -24.78
N ALA A 257 11.33 -7.72 -24.30
CA ALA A 257 12.10 -7.57 -23.07
C ALA A 257 11.73 -6.25 -22.39
N PHE A 258 12.10 -6.10 -21.12
CA PHE A 258 11.85 -4.87 -20.39
C PHE A 258 12.54 -3.68 -21.09
N PRO A 259 11.80 -2.62 -21.47
CA PRO A 259 12.33 -1.50 -22.24
C PRO A 259 13.25 -0.60 -21.41
N ASN A 260 13.98 0.30 -22.08
CA ASN A 260 14.74 1.33 -21.38
C ASN A 260 13.78 2.30 -20.69
N VAL A 261 14.24 2.89 -19.57
CA VAL A 261 13.43 3.82 -18.77
C VAL A 261 12.96 5.05 -19.56
N ASP A 262 13.74 5.49 -20.55
CA ASP A 262 13.40 6.64 -21.39
C ASP A 262 12.24 6.35 -22.37
N ASP A 263 11.99 5.07 -22.65
CA ASP A 263 10.88 4.60 -23.49
C ASP A 263 9.61 4.32 -22.67
N LEU A 264 9.70 4.41 -21.34
CA LEU A 264 8.60 4.15 -20.42
C LEU A 264 7.70 5.37 -20.24
N ARG A 265 6.42 5.07 -20.08
CA ARG A 265 5.36 6.02 -19.77
C ARG A 265 4.53 5.52 -18.61
N VAL A 266 3.91 6.45 -17.90
CA VAL A 266 2.96 6.17 -16.82
C VAL A 266 1.60 6.77 -17.16
N ARG A 267 0.52 6.05 -16.90
CA ARG A 267 -0.85 6.59 -16.94
C ARG A 267 -1.66 6.18 -15.71
N LEU A 268 -2.53 7.08 -15.27
CA LEU A 268 -3.57 6.79 -14.29
C LEU A 268 -4.79 6.26 -15.02
N MET A 269 -5.26 5.10 -14.57
CA MET A 269 -6.54 4.53 -14.90
C MET A 269 -7.45 4.61 -13.67
N PHE A 270 -8.68 5.05 -13.83
CA PHE A 270 -9.66 5.06 -12.73
C PHE A 270 -10.94 4.35 -13.17
N ARG A 271 -11.44 3.50 -12.27
CA ARG A 271 -12.76 2.85 -12.36
C ARG A 271 -13.52 3.15 -11.07
N ASN A 272 -14.69 3.76 -11.21
CA ASN A 272 -15.50 4.17 -10.06
C ASN A 272 -16.57 3.12 -9.72
N GLY A 273 -16.13 2.04 -9.06
CA GLY A 273 -16.99 0.96 -8.58
C GLY A 273 -16.93 -0.31 -9.42
N SER A 274 -17.88 -1.20 -9.17
CA SER A 274 -17.90 -2.56 -9.72
C SER A 274 -19.03 -2.82 -10.72
N THR A 275 -19.71 -1.79 -11.22
CA THR A 275 -20.83 -1.98 -12.15
C THR A 275 -20.33 -2.72 -13.39
N LYS A 276 -21.04 -3.78 -13.78
CA LYS A 276 -20.66 -4.60 -14.94
C LYS A 276 -20.73 -3.75 -16.21
N GLY A 277 -19.65 -3.77 -16.99
CA GLY A 277 -19.55 -3.01 -18.25
C GLY A 277 -19.01 -1.59 -18.10
N GLU A 278 -18.80 -1.09 -16.88
CA GLU A 278 -18.07 0.16 -16.68
C GLU A 278 -16.57 -0.07 -16.90
N ALA A 279 -16.01 0.52 -17.95
CA ALA A 279 -14.59 0.38 -18.26
C ALA A 279 -13.73 1.29 -17.37
N SER A 280 -12.53 0.82 -17.03
CA SER A 280 -11.49 1.67 -16.46
C SER A 280 -11.01 2.69 -17.49
N ARG A 281 -10.96 3.97 -17.13
CA ARG A 281 -10.66 5.09 -18.05
C ARG A 281 -9.34 5.76 -17.70
N ALA A 282 -8.61 6.20 -18.72
CA ALA A 282 -7.38 6.95 -18.53
C ALA A 282 -7.69 8.42 -18.22
N TYR A 283 -7.04 8.98 -17.20
CA TYR A 283 -7.20 10.38 -16.83
C TYR A 283 -5.84 11.10 -16.80
N PRO A 284 -5.77 12.34 -17.32
CA PRO A 284 -4.61 13.20 -17.14
C PRO A 284 -4.31 13.44 -15.66
N LEU A 285 -3.03 13.31 -15.31
CA LEU A 285 -2.53 13.62 -13.97
C LEU A 285 -2.10 15.10 -13.88
N PHE A 286 -2.02 15.60 -12.65
CA PHE A 286 -1.50 16.93 -12.31
C PHE A 286 -2.27 18.09 -12.99
N GLY A 287 -3.58 17.92 -13.21
CA GLY A 287 -4.42 18.89 -13.94
C GLY A 287 -4.04 19.09 -15.42
N GLY A 288 -3.24 18.17 -15.99
CA GLY A 288 -2.79 18.23 -17.37
C GLY A 288 -3.87 17.81 -18.38
N GLN A 289 -3.46 17.66 -19.64
CA GLN A 289 -4.32 17.20 -20.75
C GLN A 289 -3.87 15.84 -21.33
N GLU A 290 -2.62 15.43 -21.06
CA GLU A 290 -2.09 14.17 -21.55
C GLU A 290 -2.51 13.00 -20.65
N GLN A 291 -3.09 11.96 -21.24
CA GLN A 291 -3.49 10.74 -20.54
C GLN A 291 -2.30 9.84 -20.13
N SER A 292 -1.07 10.20 -20.47
CA SER A 292 0.14 9.49 -20.03
C SER A 292 1.35 10.42 -20.08
N LEU A 293 2.32 10.22 -19.20
CA LEU A 293 3.55 11.02 -19.11
C LEU A 293 4.78 10.13 -19.30
N PRO A 294 5.91 10.66 -19.81
CA PRO A 294 7.20 9.98 -19.68
C PRO A 294 7.47 9.59 -18.22
N TYR A 295 8.12 8.44 -17.99
CA TYR A 295 8.33 7.91 -16.64
C TYR A 295 9.06 8.91 -15.72
N ASN A 296 10.14 9.52 -16.21
CA ASN A 296 10.93 10.48 -15.43
C ASN A 296 10.11 11.75 -15.09
N ASP A 297 9.27 12.22 -16.00
CA ASP A 297 8.38 13.38 -15.76
C ASP A 297 7.32 13.07 -14.70
N PHE A 298 6.70 11.88 -14.78
CA PHE A 298 5.77 11.40 -13.76
C PHE A 298 6.45 11.34 -12.39
N VAL A 299 7.64 10.73 -12.30
CA VAL A 299 8.40 10.62 -11.05
C VAL A 299 8.74 11.99 -10.49
N SER A 300 9.20 12.93 -11.33
CA SER A 300 9.54 14.28 -10.91
C SER A 300 8.34 15.01 -10.31
N LYS A 301 7.19 14.99 -11.00
CA LYS A 301 5.97 15.68 -10.55
C LYS A 301 5.36 15.05 -9.30
N MET A 302 5.33 13.71 -9.23
CA MET A 302 4.81 13.01 -8.06
C MET A 302 5.64 13.30 -6.80
N LYS A 303 6.96 13.48 -6.95
CA LYS A 303 7.88 13.85 -5.86
C LYS A 303 7.64 15.25 -5.28
N GLU A 304 6.93 16.14 -5.97
CA GLU A 304 6.66 17.49 -5.48
C GLU A 304 5.78 17.48 -4.22
N PHE A 305 4.94 16.46 -4.05
CA PHE A 305 4.08 16.32 -2.88
C PHE A 305 4.20 14.96 -2.17
N ALA A 306 4.83 13.95 -2.78
CA ALA A 306 5.00 12.65 -2.15
C ALA A 306 5.86 12.73 -0.88
N ILE A 307 5.40 12.10 0.20
CA ILE A 307 6.23 11.80 1.36
C ILE A 307 6.82 10.40 1.16
N ASN A 308 8.13 10.32 0.96
CA ASN A 308 8.83 9.11 0.56
C ASN A 308 9.62 8.44 1.71
N SER A 309 9.57 8.97 2.92
CA SER A 309 10.22 8.37 4.09
C SER A 309 9.36 8.46 5.34
N THR A 310 9.49 7.45 6.22
CA THR A 310 8.88 7.44 7.54
C THR A 310 9.35 8.62 8.38
N GLU A 311 10.62 9.02 8.26
CA GLU A 311 11.19 10.17 8.98
C GLU A 311 10.48 11.49 8.60
N GLN A 312 10.33 11.74 7.30
CA GLN A 312 9.61 12.92 6.82
C GLN A 312 8.14 12.88 7.29
N TRP A 313 7.48 11.72 7.25
CA TRP A 313 6.12 11.57 7.77
C TRP A 313 6.03 11.90 9.26
N CYS A 314 6.92 11.33 10.08
CA CYS A 314 6.97 11.58 11.52
C CYS A 314 7.15 13.07 11.84
N SER A 315 8.05 13.75 11.11
CA SER A 315 8.28 15.19 11.26
C SER A 315 7.06 16.01 10.85
N THR A 316 6.41 15.69 9.73
CA THR A 316 5.23 16.41 9.24
C THR A 316 4.04 16.21 10.18
N CYS A 317 3.83 14.99 10.65
CA CYS A 317 2.72 14.64 11.55
C CYS A 317 2.94 15.08 13.00
N ARG A 318 4.20 15.35 13.40
CA ARG A 318 4.59 15.47 14.81
C ARG A 318 4.03 14.31 15.64
N SER A 319 4.19 13.10 15.11
CA SER A 319 3.59 11.90 15.68
C SER A 319 4.45 11.32 16.80
N ASP A 320 3.80 10.89 17.88
CA ASP A 320 4.41 10.15 18.98
C ASP A 320 4.37 8.62 18.77
N ALA A 321 3.99 8.17 17.57
CA ALA A 321 3.97 6.76 17.21
C ALA A 321 5.31 6.08 17.54
N LEU A 322 5.26 4.80 17.94
CA LEU A 322 6.44 4.09 18.45
C LEU A 322 7.59 4.09 17.43
N PHE A 323 7.27 3.90 16.15
CA PHE A 323 8.26 3.94 15.06
C PHE A 323 8.83 5.35 14.82
N CYS A 324 8.14 6.42 15.23
CA CYS A 324 8.64 7.78 15.15
C CYS A 324 9.67 8.11 16.23
N GLN A 325 9.64 7.43 17.38
CA GLN A 325 10.57 7.66 18.49
C GLN A 325 12.04 7.43 18.11
N ALA A 326 12.30 6.50 17.17
CA ALA A 326 13.63 6.23 16.65
C ALA A 326 14.26 7.45 15.94
N TYR A 327 13.43 8.30 15.31
CA TYR A 327 13.87 9.50 14.62
C TYR A 327 14.01 10.68 15.59
N SER A 328 13.06 10.84 16.52
CA SER A 328 13.12 11.87 17.57
C SER A 328 14.37 11.74 18.46
N ALA A 329 14.84 10.51 18.72
CA ALA A 329 16.07 10.26 19.45
C ALA A 329 17.34 10.69 18.69
N ARG A 330 17.36 10.57 17.36
CA ARG A 330 18.48 11.03 16.51
C ARG A 330 18.58 12.56 16.49
N ASP A 331 17.45 13.25 16.47
CA ASP A 331 17.41 14.72 16.50
C ASP A 331 17.89 15.32 17.83
N ASN A 332 17.63 14.63 18.94
CA ASN A 332 18.17 15.03 20.24
C ASN A 332 19.68 14.76 20.36
N ALA A 333 20.18 13.71 19.70
CA ALA A 333 21.62 13.43 19.63
C ALA A 333 22.36 14.42 18.71
N SER A 334 21.74 14.86 17.60
CA SER A 334 22.33 15.84 16.67
C SER A 334 22.40 17.26 17.26
N LYS A 335 21.49 17.61 18.17
CA LYS A 335 21.52 18.87 18.94
C LYS A 335 22.67 18.96 19.94
N PHE A 336 23.20 17.84 20.43
CA PHE A 336 24.33 17.84 21.37
C PHE A 336 25.70 18.02 20.68
N GLY A 337 25.76 17.98 19.34
CA GLY A 337 27.00 18.02 18.56
C GLY A 337 27.22 19.26 17.69
N ARG A 338 26.32 20.26 17.70
CA ARG A 338 26.42 21.46 16.84
C ARG A 338 26.71 22.73 17.63
N THR A 339 27.95 22.87 18.08
CA THR A 339 28.60 24.18 18.14
C THR A 339 29.57 24.24 16.96
N HIS A 340 29.36 25.22 16.08
CA HIS A 340 30.11 25.56 14.86
C HIS A 340 29.61 25.03 13.50
N SER A 341 29.47 26.04 12.62
CA SER A 341 29.45 26.03 11.15
C SER A 341 28.09 26.16 10.46
N ALA A 342 27.98 27.30 9.79
CA ALA A 342 26.93 27.78 8.92
C ALA A 342 26.68 26.94 7.66
N MET A 343 25.42 27.04 7.20
CA MET A 343 24.87 27.03 5.83
C MET A 343 25.61 26.26 4.73
N LEU A 344 24.92 25.26 4.17
CA LEU A 344 25.03 24.82 2.77
C LEU A 344 23.71 24.16 2.35
N ASN A 345 23.19 24.54 1.18
CA ASN A 345 22.11 23.84 0.50
C ASN A 345 22.56 22.42 0.17
N ALA A 346 21.72 21.42 0.48
CA ALA A 346 21.88 20.08 -0.05
C ALA A 346 20.50 19.47 -0.31
N ILE A 347 20.16 19.38 -1.60
CA ILE A 347 19.31 18.31 -2.12
C ILE A 347 20.04 17.01 -1.78
N ALA A 348 19.48 16.22 -0.87
CA ALA A 348 19.99 14.90 -0.52
C ALA A 348 18.84 13.91 -0.60
N GLY A 349 18.68 13.33 -1.79
CA GLY A 349 18.00 12.05 -1.91
C GLY A 349 18.82 10.99 -1.17
N VAL A 350 18.16 10.24 -0.29
CA VAL A 350 18.69 8.97 0.21
C VAL A 350 17.57 7.95 0.10
N ILE A 351 17.74 7.10 -0.90
CA ILE A 351 17.13 5.78 -1.07
C ILE A 351 17.49 4.97 0.19
N GLY A 352 16.48 4.58 0.94
CA GLY A 352 16.61 3.74 2.13
C GLY A 352 16.96 2.30 1.74
N ALA A 353 18.24 2.05 1.45
CA ALA A 353 18.78 0.71 1.36
C ALA A 353 18.74 0.01 2.74
N LEU A 354 18.09 -1.15 2.77
CA LEU A 354 18.45 -2.35 3.54
C LEU A 354 19.41 -2.12 4.72
N SER A 355 18.89 -1.59 5.82
CA SER A 355 19.64 -1.44 7.08
C SER A 355 19.23 -2.48 8.11
N THR A 356 19.07 -3.74 7.70
CA THR A 356 18.96 -4.89 8.62
C THR A 356 20.32 -5.55 8.95
N LEU A 357 21.41 -5.17 8.27
CA LEU A 357 22.73 -5.76 8.52
C LEU A 357 23.54 -5.08 9.63
N GLY A 358 23.26 -3.82 9.98
CA GLY A 358 24.01 -3.09 11.01
C GLY A 358 23.70 -3.55 12.44
N ILE A 359 22.44 -3.88 12.72
CA ILE A 359 21.99 -4.26 14.08
C ILE A 359 22.35 -5.71 14.40
N ILE A 360 22.33 -6.61 13.40
CA ILE A 360 22.73 -8.02 13.58
C ILE A 360 24.25 -8.13 13.76
N GLY A 361 25.05 -7.29 13.08
CA GLY A 361 26.51 -7.26 13.23
C GLY A 361 26.96 -6.83 14.63
N LEU A 362 26.39 -5.75 15.18
CA LEU A 362 26.70 -5.26 16.52
C LEU A 362 26.16 -6.16 17.63
N GLY A 363 24.93 -6.68 17.47
CA GLY A 363 24.34 -7.63 18.42
C GLY A 363 25.09 -8.98 18.46
N GLY A 364 25.52 -9.48 17.31
CA GLY A 364 26.31 -10.71 17.18
C GLY A 364 27.70 -10.58 17.82
N LEU A 365 28.38 -9.44 17.61
CA LEU A 365 29.67 -9.16 18.25
C LEU A 365 29.55 -9.07 19.77
N LEU A 366 28.49 -8.42 20.29
CA LEU A 366 28.25 -8.35 21.73
C LEU A 366 27.96 -9.74 22.33
N PHE A 367 27.16 -10.56 21.63
CA PHE A 367 26.83 -11.92 22.06
C PHE A 367 28.06 -12.85 22.09
N VAL A 368 28.94 -12.77 21.10
CA VAL A 368 30.19 -13.56 21.05
C VAL A 368 31.16 -13.13 22.16
N LEU A 369 31.27 -11.83 22.46
CA LEU A 369 32.11 -11.32 23.54
C LEU A 369 31.59 -11.73 24.92
N ILE A 370 30.26 -11.72 25.13
CA ILE A 370 29.64 -12.18 26.38
C ILE A 370 29.82 -13.70 26.56
N ARG A 371 29.67 -14.50 25.49
CA ARG A 371 29.87 -15.96 25.54
C ARG A 371 31.33 -16.35 25.79
N ARG A 372 32.30 -15.60 25.24
CA ARG A 372 33.73 -15.78 25.53
C ARG A 372 34.07 -15.44 26.98
N ARG A 373 33.50 -14.36 27.54
CA ARG A 373 33.69 -14.02 28.97
C ARG A 373 33.07 -15.08 29.90
N ARG A 374 31.87 -15.61 29.59
CA ARG A 374 31.25 -16.68 30.39
C ARG A 374 32.02 -18.02 30.33
N SER A 375 32.61 -18.35 29.18
CA SER A 375 33.44 -19.58 29.07
C SER A 375 34.77 -19.44 29.81
N ALA A 376 35.34 -18.23 29.89
CA ALA A 376 36.55 -17.96 30.67
C ALA A 376 36.30 -18.02 32.20
N ILE A 377 35.10 -17.66 32.65
CA ILE A 377 34.70 -17.77 34.06
C ILE A 377 34.43 -19.22 34.46
N ASN A 378 33.81 -20.03 33.59
CA ASN A 378 33.51 -21.44 33.86
C ASN A 378 34.73 -22.38 33.74
N ALA A 379 35.83 -21.92 33.11
CA ALA A 379 37.08 -22.66 33.05
C ALA A 379 37.93 -22.56 34.34
N GLY A 380 37.55 -21.68 35.28
CA GLY A 380 38.23 -21.48 36.56
C GLY A 380 37.72 -22.33 37.73
N SER A 381 36.72 -23.20 37.52
CA SER A 381 36.09 -23.98 38.59
C SER A 381 35.91 -25.45 38.22
N ALA A 382 37.00 -26.13 37.86
CA ALA A 382 37.01 -27.58 37.72
C ALA A 382 38.13 -28.20 38.55
N GLU A 383 37.83 -28.56 39.79
CA GLU A 383 38.54 -29.66 40.47
C GLU A 383 37.64 -30.41 41.48
N SER A 384 37.67 -31.74 41.35
CA SER A 384 37.12 -32.82 42.21
C SER A 384 35.60 -33.11 42.21
N ASN A 385 35.18 -34.16 41.49
CA ASN A 385 34.92 -35.48 42.08
C ASN A 385 34.25 -36.50 41.13
N VAL A 386 35.01 -37.58 40.87
CA VAL A 386 34.68 -39.02 40.77
C VAL A 386 33.25 -39.51 40.43
N LYS A 387 33.19 -40.22 39.29
CA LYS A 387 32.41 -41.42 38.88
C LYS A 387 31.12 -41.82 39.65
N GLY A 388 30.03 -41.90 38.89
CA GLY A 388 28.89 -42.81 39.13
C GLY A 388 28.15 -43.12 37.82
N SER A 389 28.29 -44.34 37.31
CA SER A 389 27.58 -44.88 36.13
C SER A 389 26.27 -45.51 36.58
N ILE A 390 25.15 -45.18 35.94
CA ILE A 390 23.94 -46.03 35.93
C ILE A 390 23.35 -46.07 34.52
N ILE A 391 23.36 -47.30 33.99
CA ILE A 391 22.68 -47.77 32.78
C ILE A 391 21.19 -47.96 33.12
N SER A 392 20.28 -47.52 32.26
CA SER A 392 18.87 -47.92 32.31
C SER A 392 18.54 -48.71 31.04
N GLN A 393 18.33 -50.02 31.23
CA GLN A 393 17.77 -50.92 30.24
C GLN A 393 16.27 -50.70 30.11
N GLY A 394 15.77 -50.84 28.89
CA GLY A 394 14.35 -50.99 28.62
C GLY A 394 13.80 -52.32 29.17
N SER A 395 12.51 -52.32 29.46
CA SER A 395 11.72 -53.54 29.54
C SER A 395 10.29 -53.25 29.11
N SER A 396 9.88 -54.01 28.10
CA SER A 396 8.52 -54.30 27.69
C SER A 396 7.85 -55.23 28.70
N MET A 397 6.62 -54.89 29.10
CA MET A 397 5.46 -55.78 29.11
C MET A 397 4.19 -54.95 29.28
#